data_AF-A0A352JR71-F1
#
_entry.id   AF-A0A352JR71-F1
#
_cell.length_a   1.000
_cell.length_b   1.000
_cell.length_c   1.000
_cell.angle_alpha   90.00
_cell.angle_beta   90.00
_cell.angle_gamma   90.00
#
_symmetry.space_group_name_H-M   'P 1'
#
loop_
_entity.id
_entity.type
_entity.pdbx_description
1 polymer ?
#
loop_
_entity_poly.entity_id
_entity_poly.type
_entity_poly.pdbx_seq_one_letter_code
_entity_poly.pdbx_strand_id
1 'polypeptide(L)'
;MSAVEFISKKDIDIIILDMIMEPDFDGLDTYREIIGINPNQKAIVLSGFSSTERVQELLKLGAGCYVKKPYSIDSLSKALRKELDKSIVLT
;
A
#
# COMPACT_ATOMS: atom_id res chain seq x y z
N MET A 1 3.56 -18.82 0.33
CA MET A 1 3.95 -17.76 1.28
C MET A 1 3.26 -16.49 0.86
N SER A 2 2.37 -15.95 1.69
CA SER A 2 1.61 -14.73 1.39
C SER A 2 2.45 -13.46 1.66
N ALA A 3 1.99 -12.31 1.17
CA ALA A 3 2.64 -11.02 1.48
C ALA A 3 2.68 -10.74 2.99
N VAL A 4 1.58 -11.06 3.68
CA VAL A 4 1.44 -10.88 5.14
C VAL A 4 2.45 -11.75 5.90
N GLU A 5 2.57 -13.03 5.52
CA GLU A 5 3.58 -13.93 6.10
C GLU A 5 5.02 -13.43 5.87
N PHE A 6 5.29 -12.85 4.71
CA PHE A 6 6.62 -12.32 4.40
C PHE A 6 6.96 -11.10 5.26
N ILE A 7 6.01 -10.18 5.44
CA ILE A 7 6.19 -8.95 6.23
C ILE A 7 6.37 -9.25 7.71
N SER A 8 5.68 -10.26 8.25
CA SER A 8 5.87 -10.67 9.66
C SER A 8 7.30 -11.13 10.01
N LYS A 9 8.14 -11.41 9.00
CA LYS A 9 9.49 -11.97 9.18
C LYS A 9 10.61 -11.01 8.76
N LYS A 10 10.29 -9.85 8.19
CA LYS A 10 11.26 -8.93 7.61
C LYS A 10 10.82 -7.48 7.77
N ASP A 11 11.78 -6.59 8.01
CA ASP A 11 11.55 -5.16 7.94
C ASP A 11 11.41 -4.72 6.47
N ILE A 12 10.27 -4.13 6.14
CA ILE A 12 9.95 -3.63 4.80
C ILE A 12 9.76 -2.12 4.88
N ASP A 13 10.56 -1.36 4.14
CA ASP A 13 10.47 0.11 4.17
C ASP A 13 9.19 0.64 3.53
N ILE A 14 8.73 -0.01 2.45
CA ILE A 14 7.54 0.38 1.70
C ILE A 14 6.99 -0.78 0.89
N ILE A 15 5.65 -0.82 0.76
CA ILE A 15 4.93 -1.81 -0.02
C ILE A 15 4.31 -1.16 -1.25
N ILE A 16 4.34 -1.84 -2.38
CA ILE A 16 3.56 -1.50 -3.58
C ILE A 16 2.44 -2.50 -3.69
N LEU A 17 1.20 -2.02 -3.61
CA LEU A 17 0.03 -2.87 -3.39
C LEU A 17 -0.96 -2.75 -4.54
N ASP A 18 -1.35 -3.89 -5.14
CA ASP A 18 -2.47 -3.91 -6.09
C ASP A 18 -3.80 -4.01 -5.34
N MET A 19 -4.87 -3.53 -5.97
CA MET A 19 -6.24 -3.68 -5.46
C MET A 19 -6.91 -4.94 -5.95
N ILE A 20 -6.58 -5.44 -7.14
CA ILE A 20 -7.19 -6.65 -7.69
C ILE A 20 -6.23 -7.80 -7.44
N MET A 21 -6.64 -8.72 -6.57
CA MET A 21 -5.87 -9.90 -6.18
C MET A 21 -6.78 -11.14 -6.25
N GLU A 22 -7.04 -11.80 -5.13
CA GLU A 22 -7.94 -12.94 -5.07
C GLU A 22 -9.42 -12.48 -5.02
N PRO A 23 -10.39 -13.32 -5.42
CA PRO A 23 -11.80 -12.93 -5.49
C PRO A 23 -12.38 -12.37 -4.17
N ASP A 24 -11.93 -12.89 -3.04
CA ASP A 24 -12.43 -12.54 -1.69
C ASP A 24 -11.37 -11.87 -0.81
N PHE A 25 -10.18 -11.57 -1.34
CA PHE A 25 -9.09 -10.99 -0.58
C PHE A 25 -8.26 -10.05 -1.45
N ASP A 26 -8.43 -8.75 -1.22
CA ASP A 26 -7.93 -7.72 -2.11
C ASP A 26 -6.82 -6.88 -1.44
N GLY A 27 -6.39 -5.79 -2.10
CA GLY A 27 -5.38 -4.89 -1.55
C GLY A 27 -5.76 -4.30 -0.19
N LEU A 28 -7.02 -3.91 0.02
CA LEU A 28 -7.47 -3.34 1.28
C LEU A 28 -7.40 -4.38 2.41
N ASP A 29 -7.84 -5.61 2.16
CA ASP A 29 -7.79 -6.67 3.17
C ASP A 29 -6.34 -7.01 3.52
N THR A 30 -5.47 -7.10 2.49
CA THR A 30 -4.03 -7.28 2.66
C THR A 30 -3.42 -6.16 3.51
N TYR A 31 -3.73 -4.90 3.23
CA TYR A 31 -3.18 -3.77 3.98
C TYR A 31 -3.65 -3.75 5.43
N ARG A 32 -4.93 -4.09 5.70
CA ARG A 32 -5.47 -4.18 7.08
C ARG A 32 -4.69 -5.19 7.93
N GLU A 33 -4.39 -6.37 7.38
CA GLU A 33 -3.60 -7.37 8.12
C GLU A 33 -2.17 -6.88 8.39
N ILE A 34 -1.55 -6.25 7.38
CA ILE A 34 -0.19 -5.73 7.47
C ILE A 34 -0.06 -4.65 8.55
N ILE A 35 -0.97 -3.68 8.60
CA ILE A 35 -0.91 -2.63 9.61
C ILE A 35 -1.32 -3.12 11.01
N GLY A 36 -2.03 -4.25 11.10
CA GLY A 36 -2.23 -4.95 12.37
C GLY A 36 -0.94 -5.54 12.96
N ILE A 37 0.05 -5.82 12.11
CA ILE A 37 1.39 -6.30 12.50
C ILE A 37 2.36 -5.12 12.70
N ASN A 38 2.39 -4.20 11.74
CA ASN A 38 3.21 -2.99 11.78
C ASN A 38 2.36 -1.75 11.46
N PRO A 39 1.84 -1.05 12.50
CA PRO A 39 0.97 0.12 12.32
C PRO A 39 1.59 1.27 11.50
N ASN A 40 2.92 1.31 11.39
CA ASN A 40 3.64 2.35 10.66
C ASN A 40 4.09 1.88 9.26
N GLN A 41 3.63 0.72 8.80
CA GLN A 41 4.03 0.19 7.50
C GLN A 41 3.59 1.11 6.37
N LYS A 42 4.56 1.66 5.65
CA LYS A 42 4.28 2.49 4.48
C LYS A 42 3.84 1.64 3.30
N ALA A 43 2.87 2.14 2.55
CA ALA A 43 2.43 1.54 1.31
C ALA A 43 2.05 2.60 0.27
N ILE A 44 2.11 2.25 -1.01
CA ILE A 44 1.43 2.96 -2.09
C ILE A 44 0.51 1.99 -2.83
N VAL A 45 -0.61 2.51 -3.34
CA VAL A 45 -1.55 1.70 -4.11
C VAL A 45 -1.21 1.82 -5.59
N LEU A 46 -1.12 0.71 -6.31
CA LEU A 46 -0.81 0.64 -7.73
C LEU A 46 -1.88 -0.18 -8.44
N SER A 47 -2.90 0.45 -9.03
CA SER A 47 -3.99 -0.28 -9.67
C SER A 47 -4.49 0.37 -10.96
N GLY A 48 -4.98 -0.45 -11.90
CA GLY A 48 -5.60 0.03 -13.15
C GLY A 48 -7.08 0.37 -13.00
N PHE A 49 -7.71 -0.08 -11.91
CA PHE A 49 -9.11 0.17 -11.65
C PHE A 49 -9.31 1.59 -11.10
N SER A 50 -10.43 2.24 -11.45
CA SER A 50 -10.78 3.57 -10.94
C SER A 50 -10.79 3.60 -9.41
N SER A 51 -10.55 4.77 -8.82
CA SER A 51 -10.62 5.00 -7.37
C SER A 51 -11.97 4.53 -6.78
N THR A 52 -12.03 3.27 -6.34
CA THR A 52 -13.18 2.66 -5.68
C THR A 52 -13.27 3.10 -4.24
N GLU A 53 -14.43 2.86 -3.63
CA GLU A 53 -14.61 2.99 -2.18
C GLU A 53 -13.52 2.25 -1.40
N ARG A 54 -13.11 1.07 -1.88
CA ARG A 54 -12.03 0.27 -1.28
C ARG A 54 -10.67 0.97 -1.32
N VAL A 55 -10.31 1.61 -2.44
CA VAL A 55 -9.09 2.44 -2.51
C VAL A 55 -9.18 3.58 -1.50
N GLN A 56 -10.32 4.27 -1.44
CA GLN A 56 -10.51 5.39 -0.51
C GLN A 56 -10.41 4.94 0.95
N GLU A 57 -10.92 3.77 1.30
CA GLU A 57 -10.77 3.20 2.63
C GLU A 57 -9.31 2.85 2.95
N LEU A 58 -8.60 2.24 1.99
CA LEU A 58 -7.19 1.91 2.14
C LEU A 58 -6.33 3.17 2.40
N LEU A 59 -6.61 4.27 1.69
CA LEU A 59 -5.98 5.57 1.92
C LEU A 59 -6.30 6.13 3.32
N LYS A 60 -7.54 5.96 3.81
CA LYS A 60 -7.94 6.39 5.17
C LYS A 60 -7.23 5.60 6.26
N LEU A 61 -6.87 4.34 6.00
CA LEU A 61 -6.07 3.51 6.90
C LEU A 61 -4.59 3.90 6.94
N GLY A 62 -4.18 4.93 6.19
CA GLY A 62 -2.85 5.51 6.27
C GLY A 62 -1.91 5.10 5.15
N ALA A 63 -2.37 4.36 4.14
CA ALA A 63 -1.54 4.18 2.96
C ALA A 63 -1.26 5.51 2.25
N GLY A 64 -0.13 5.54 1.57
CA GLY A 64 0.31 6.64 0.73
C GLY A 64 -0.56 6.83 -0.50
N CYS A 65 -0.01 7.46 -1.54
CA CYS A 65 -0.80 7.80 -2.72
C CYS A 65 -1.21 6.58 -3.56
N TYR A 66 -2.28 6.78 -4.34
CA TYR A 66 -2.68 5.90 -5.44
C TYR A 66 -1.98 6.29 -6.75
N VAL A 67 -1.42 5.29 -7.42
CA VAL A 67 -0.78 5.37 -8.73
C VAL A 67 -1.58 4.53 -9.72
N LYS A 68 -2.13 5.18 -10.74
CA LYS A 68 -2.96 4.51 -11.75
C LYS A 68 -2.11 3.72 -12.75
N LYS A 69 -2.53 2.50 -13.11
CA LYS A 69 -1.99 1.78 -14.27
C LYS A 69 -2.70 2.25 -15.56
N PRO A 70 -1.98 2.42 -16.70
CA PRO A 70 -0.53 2.31 -16.85
C PRO A 70 0.21 3.51 -16.22
N TYR A 71 1.42 3.26 -15.72
CA TYR A 71 2.28 4.24 -15.07
C TYR A 71 3.62 4.39 -15.80
N SER A 72 4.26 5.55 -15.65
CA SER A 72 5.66 5.72 -16.02
C SER A 72 6.57 5.41 -14.82
N ILE A 73 7.81 5.02 -15.08
CA ILE A 73 8.82 4.84 -14.02
C ILE A 73 8.98 6.12 -13.20
N ASP A 74 9.03 7.28 -13.85
CA ASP A 74 9.09 8.59 -13.17
C ASP A 74 7.92 8.81 -12.20
N SER A 75 6.69 8.51 -12.63
CA SER A 75 5.50 8.68 -11.78
C SER A 75 5.51 7.76 -10.56
N LEU A 76 5.96 6.50 -10.74
CA LEU A 76 6.07 5.53 -9.65
C LEU A 76 7.21 5.92 -8.68
N SER A 77 8.37 6.31 -9.20
CA SER A 77 9.52 6.74 -8.40
C SER A 77 9.20 7.96 -7.55
N LYS A 78 8.48 8.95 -8.10
CA LYS A 78 8.03 10.14 -7.34
C LYS A 78 7.05 9.77 -6.23
N ALA A 79 6.11 8.87 -6.49
CA ALA A 79 5.16 8.37 -5.49
C ALA A 79 5.88 7.66 -4.35
N LEU A 80 6.79 6.72 -4.67
CA LEU A 80 7.60 6.01 -3.69
C LEU A 80 8.45 6.96 -2.85
N ARG A 81 9.18 7.88 -3.50
CA ARG A 81 10.04 8.82 -2.79
C ARG A 81 9.25 9.70 -1.83
N LYS A 82 8.11 10.22 -2.29
CA LYS A 82 7.22 11.05 -1.47
C LYS A 82 6.75 10.31 -0.21
N GLU A 83 6.41 9.03 -0.33
CA GLU A 83 5.93 8.24 0.81
C GLU A 83 7.07 7.88 1.77
N LEU A 84 8.22 7.47 1.23
CA LEU A 84 9.41 7.19 2.03
C LEU A 84 9.89 8.42 2.83
N ASP A 85 9.68 9.63 2.30
CA ASP A 85 10.07 10.88 2.96
C ASP A 85 9.15 11.32 4.10
N LYS A 86 7.94 10.75 4.22
CA LYS A 86 7.08 11.07 5.36
C LYS A 86 7.74 10.63 6.66
N SER A 87 7.96 11.56 7.58
CA SER A 87 8.34 11.23 8.94
C SER A 87 7.18 10.54 9.66
N ILE A 88 7.47 9.50 10.43
CA ILE A 88 6.50 8.91 11.35
C ILE A 88 6.25 9.96 12.43
N VAL A 89 5.03 10.49 12.48
CA VAL A 89 4.61 11.37 13.57
C VAL A 89 4.15 10.46 14.71
N LEU A 90 5.01 10.27 15.71
CA LEU A 90 4.61 9.67 16.98
C LEU A 90 3.59 10.63 17.62
N THR A 91 2.31 10.25 17.60
CA THR A 91 1.25 10.93 18.36
C THR A 91 0.92 10.09 19.58
#